data_AF-A0A5C6NHU3-F1
#
_entry.id   AF-A0A5C6NHU3-F1
#
_cell.length_a   1.000
_cell.length_b   1.000
_cell.length_c   1.000
_cell.angle_alpha   90.00
_cell.angle_beta   90.00
_cell.angle_gamma   90.00
#
_symmetry.space_group_name_H-M   'P 1'
#
loop_
_entity.id
_entity.type
_entity.pdbx_description
1 polymer ?
#
loop_
_entity_poly.entity_id
_entity_poly.type
_entity_poly.pdbx_seq_one_letter_code
_entity_poly.pdbx_strand_id
1 'polypeptide(L)'
;MWRTLGALLLVLVSAWTLRAEPLDPEPVIQTQENFDLGKFMGKWYQVAAVSTCPCYMKRKSRNPEMFPVVLQHVGSELNFTKTATIFRNGTCKQMTSRYSLTNTPGRFFHHVSRFGADVDSFVVGTNYEEYAAMLQLSRDQRSGEKSTNILLYSRTMNVTSALLDDFKQLVEEHGISGDTIIINQNNGTEEKNRRREQRIWG
;
A
#
# COMPACT_ATOMS: atom_id res chain seq x y z
N MET A 1 42.54 62.13 -44.43
CA MET A 1 41.80 62.89 -43.41
C MET A 1 40.51 62.14 -43.09
N TRP A 2 40.48 61.35 -41.99
CA TRP A 2 39.30 60.59 -41.47
C TRP A 2 38.66 59.59 -42.49
N ARG A 3 37.86 58.55 -42.18
CA ARG A 3 37.27 57.87 -40.99
C ARG A 3 36.83 56.47 -41.51
N THR A 4 36.73 55.33 -40.82
CA THR A 4 36.97 54.90 -39.41
C THR A 4 37.19 53.37 -39.41
N LEU A 5 37.59 52.75 -38.28
CA LEU A 5 37.54 51.28 -38.10
C LEU A 5 36.12 50.78 -37.80
N GLY A 6 35.72 49.65 -38.38
CA GLY A 6 34.47 48.94 -38.06
C GLY A 6 34.76 47.50 -37.67
N ALA A 7 34.90 47.22 -36.37
CA ALA A 7 35.11 45.86 -35.86
C ALA A 7 33.75 45.16 -35.67
N LEU A 8 33.52 44.09 -36.44
CA LEU A 8 32.33 43.24 -36.32
C LEU A 8 32.50 42.27 -35.12
N LEU A 9 31.89 42.61 -34.00
CA LEU A 9 31.80 41.76 -32.81
C LEU A 9 30.66 40.74 -33.00
N LEU A 10 31.03 39.50 -33.32
CA LEU A 10 30.10 38.36 -33.33
C LEU A 10 29.82 37.91 -31.89
N VAL A 11 28.69 38.35 -31.33
CA VAL A 11 28.21 37.86 -30.03
C VAL A 11 27.54 36.49 -30.23
N LEU A 12 28.28 35.43 -29.92
CA LEU A 12 27.73 34.08 -29.84
C LEU A 12 26.85 33.95 -28.60
N VAL A 13 25.55 34.21 -28.77
CA VAL A 13 24.55 33.89 -27.75
C VAL A 13 24.40 32.37 -27.67
N SER A 14 25.14 31.74 -26.76
CA SER A 14 24.89 30.33 -26.42
C SER A 14 23.54 30.23 -25.73
N ALA A 15 22.51 29.87 -26.49
CA ALA A 15 21.21 29.52 -25.92
C ALA A 15 21.39 28.21 -25.14
N TRP A 16 21.60 28.32 -23.83
CA TRP A 16 21.52 27.19 -22.91
C TRP A 16 20.05 26.77 -22.89
N THR A 17 19.70 25.81 -23.75
CA THR A 17 18.41 25.14 -23.65
C THR A 17 18.39 24.42 -22.31
N LEU A 18 17.65 24.97 -21.35
CA LEU A 18 17.16 24.22 -20.20
C LEU A 18 16.36 23.06 -20.76
N ARG A 19 17.04 21.92 -20.94
CA ARG A 19 16.40 20.63 -21.21
C ARG A 19 15.60 20.34 -19.96
N ALA A 20 14.32 20.65 -20.01
CA ALA A 20 13.37 20.07 -19.08
C ALA A 20 13.46 18.56 -19.30
N GLU A 21 14.10 17.86 -18.37
CA GLU A 21 14.00 16.41 -18.27
C GLU A 21 12.51 16.08 -18.34
N PRO A 22 12.06 15.26 -19.31
CA PRO A 22 10.68 14.79 -19.31
C PRO A 22 10.43 14.12 -17.96
N LEU A 23 9.48 14.65 -17.19
CA LEU A 23 9.01 13.96 -16.01
C LEU A 23 8.40 12.65 -16.52
N ASP A 24 9.07 11.52 -16.26
CA ASP A 24 8.54 10.21 -16.60
C ASP A 24 7.10 10.11 -16.10
N PRO A 25 6.13 9.75 -16.97
CA PRO A 25 4.74 9.71 -16.56
C PRO A 25 4.60 8.71 -15.41
N GLU A 26 4.10 9.19 -14.26
CA GLU A 26 3.97 8.35 -13.07
C GLU A 26 3.12 7.12 -13.43
N PRO A 27 3.61 5.89 -13.20
CA PRO A 27 3.06 4.69 -13.83
C PRO A 27 1.57 4.54 -13.52
N VAL A 28 0.78 4.35 -14.57
CA VAL A 28 -0.67 4.17 -14.48
C VAL A 28 -0.95 2.79 -13.90
N ILE A 29 -1.05 2.72 -12.57
CA ILE A 29 -1.41 1.51 -11.84
C ILE A 29 -2.86 1.16 -12.21
N GLN A 30 -3.03 -0.02 -12.81
CA GLN A 30 -4.35 -0.58 -13.06
C GLN A 30 -4.94 -1.11 -11.75
N THR A 31 -6.17 -0.71 -11.46
CA THR A 31 -6.98 -1.26 -10.38
C THR A 31 -7.84 -2.41 -10.90
N GLN A 32 -8.34 -3.24 -9.99
CA GLN A 32 -9.33 -4.29 -10.27
C GLN A 32 -10.42 -3.76 -11.21
N GLU A 33 -10.61 -4.43 -12.35
CA GLU A 33 -11.65 -4.07 -13.30
C GLU A 33 -13.03 -4.19 -12.64
N ASN A 34 -13.92 -3.24 -12.93
CA ASN A 34 -15.28 -3.15 -12.38
C ASN A 34 -15.33 -3.24 -10.84
N PHE A 35 -14.37 -2.58 -10.17
CA PHE A 35 -14.22 -2.64 -8.71
C PHE A 35 -15.51 -2.28 -7.94
N ASP A 36 -16.00 -3.25 -7.17
CA ASP A 36 -17.18 -3.13 -6.30
C ASP A 36 -16.74 -2.84 -4.85
N LEU A 37 -16.95 -1.60 -4.41
CA LEU A 37 -16.60 -1.17 -3.05
C LEU A 37 -17.38 -1.95 -1.98
N GLY A 38 -18.66 -2.27 -2.25
CA GLY A 38 -19.53 -2.96 -1.30
C GLY A 38 -19.07 -4.39 -1.05
N LYS A 39 -18.75 -5.13 -2.12
CA LYS A 39 -18.18 -6.48 -2.03
C LYS A 39 -16.80 -6.48 -1.37
N PHE A 40 -16.00 -5.43 -1.56
CA PHE A 40 -14.68 -5.32 -0.91
C PHE A 40 -14.76 -5.09 0.61
N MET A 41 -15.87 -4.59 1.15
CA MET A 41 -16.05 -4.37 2.59
C MET A 41 -16.07 -5.67 3.41
N GLY A 42 -16.16 -5.51 4.73
CA GLY A 42 -16.25 -6.61 5.68
C GLY A 42 -14.89 -7.09 6.17
N LYS A 43 -14.82 -8.35 6.59
CA LYS A 43 -13.64 -8.93 7.24
C LYS A 43 -12.67 -9.52 6.22
N TRP A 44 -11.39 -9.32 6.49
CA TRP A 44 -10.24 -9.88 5.79
C TRP A 44 -9.18 -10.28 6.83
N TYR A 45 -8.21 -11.13 6.45
CA TYR A 45 -6.99 -11.40 7.20
C TYR A 45 -5.81 -10.96 6.37
N GLN A 46 -4.83 -10.25 6.94
CA GLN A 46 -3.59 -9.96 6.21
C GLN A 46 -2.67 -11.19 6.26
N VAL A 47 -2.56 -11.90 5.14
CA VAL A 47 -1.90 -13.22 5.08
C VAL A 47 -0.47 -13.16 4.56
N ALA A 48 -0.13 -12.20 3.69
CA ALA A 48 1.26 -11.96 3.29
C ALA A 48 1.54 -10.45 3.13
N ALA A 49 2.81 -10.07 3.16
CA ALA A 49 3.24 -8.70 2.89
C ALA A 49 4.68 -8.65 2.38
N VAL A 50 4.93 -7.70 1.49
CA VAL A 50 6.27 -7.27 1.10
C VAL A 50 6.33 -5.74 1.03
N SER A 51 7.51 -5.16 1.21
CA SER A 51 7.73 -3.71 1.22
C SER A 51 9.14 -3.36 0.81
N THR A 52 9.31 -2.27 0.06
CA THR A 52 10.64 -1.69 -0.19
C THR A 52 11.18 -0.91 1.01
N CYS A 53 10.39 -0.58 2.06
CA CYS A 53 10.95 0.03 3.26
C CYS A 53 11.65 -1.02 4.14
N PRO A 54 12.98 -0.93 4.38
CA PRO A 54 13.68 -1.83 5.30
C PRO A 54 13.10 -1.73 6.72
N CYS A 55 12.57 -0.55 7.07
CA CYS A 55 11.86 -0.26 8.32
C CYS A 55 10.63 -1.15 8.54
N TYR A 56 9.89 -1.44 7.46
CA TYR A 56 8.69 -2.25 7.49
C TYR A 56 9.05 -3.72 7.56
N MET A 57 9.93 -4.16 6.66
CA MET A 57 10.35 -5.57 6.58
C MET A 57 11.02 -6.04 7.88
N LYS A 58 11.92 -5.23 8.47
CA LYS A 58 12.53 -5.52 9.80
C LYS A 58 11.53 -5.59 10.95
N ARG A 59 10.41 -4.86 10.86
CA ARG A 59 9.32 -4.93 11.86
C ARG A 59 8.44 -6.15 11.64
N LYS A 60 8.15 -6.47 10.38
CA LYS A 60 7.27 -7.56 9.96
C LYS A 60 7.92 -8.93 10.18
N SER A 61 9.22 -9.08 9.88
CA SER A 61 9.97 -10.34 10.11
C SER A 61 10.13 -10.67 11.59
N ARG A 62 10.13 -9.67 12.48
CA ARG A 62 10.12 -9.85 13.94
C ARG A 62 8.78 -10.29 14.52
N ASN A 63 7.67 -10.09 13.81
CA ASN A 63 6.33 -10.53 14.23
C ASN A 63 5.46 -10.82 12.99
N PRO A 64 5.73 -11.91 12.27
CA PRO A 64 5.01 -12.30 11.06
C PRO A 64 3.68 -12.95 11.45
N GLU A 65 2.85 -12.25 12.23
CA GLU A 65 1.56 -12.75 12.70
C GLU A 65 0.45 -12.34 11.73
N MET A 66 -0.48 -13.26 11.51
CA MET A 66 -1.69 -13.04 10.73
C MET A 66 -2.73 -12.34 11.62
N PHE A 67 -3.30 -11.24 11.14
CA PHE A 67 -4.27 -10.47 11.90
C PHE A 67 -5.51 -10.13 11.07
N PRO A 68 -6.71 -10.12 11.67
CA PRO A 68 -7.91 -9.68 10.99
C PRO A 68 -7.93 -8.16 10.82
N VAL A 69 -8.52 -7.75 9.71
CA VAL A 69 -8.80 -6.40 9.29
C VAL A 69 -10.29 -6.32 8.96
N VAL A 70 -10.99 -5.34 9.52
CA VAL A 70 -12.40 -5.07 9.18
C VAL A 70 -12.47 -3.76 8.40
N LEU A 71 -13.09 -3.81 7.23
CA LEU A 71 -13.38 -2.67 6.37
C LEU A 71 -14.87 -2.29 6.52
N GLN A 72 -15.14 -1.04 6.88
CA GLN A 72 -16.51 -0.54 7.06
C GLN A 72 -16.71 0.79 6.34
N HIS A 73 -17.76 0.85 5.53
CA HIS A 73 -18.15 2.02 4.76
C HIS A 73 -19.63 2.33 5.01
N VAL A 74 -19.95 3.61 5.20
CA VAL A 74 -21.31 4.12 5.28
C VAL A 74 -21.58 4.84 3.97
N GLY A 75 -22.60 4.42 3.20
CA GLY A 75 -22.80 4.84 1.81
C GLY A 75 -23.01 6.35 1.56
N SER A 76 -23.25 7.13 2.61
CA SER A 76 -23.31 8.60 2.57
C SER A 76 -21.96 9.30 2.72
N GLU A 77 -20.88 8.57 3.03
CA GLU A 77 -19.55 9.12 3.29
C GLU A 77 -18.60 8.97 2.10
N LEU A 78 -17.66 9.90 1.92
CA LEU A 78 -16.59 9.78 0.92
C LEU A 78 -15.35 9.03 1.46
N ASN A 79 -15.54 8.14 2.44
CA ASN A 79 -14.47 7.36 3.06
C ASN A 79 -14.96 6.00 3.58
N PHE A 80 -14.00 5.12 3.90
CA PHE A 80 -14.22 3.93 4.72
C PHE A 80 -13.18 3.85 5.84
N THR A 81 -13.48 3.07 6.87
CA THR A 81 -12.53 2.76 7.95
C THR A 81 -11.94 1.37 7.79
N LYS A 82 -10.65 1.25 8.09
CA LYS A 82 -9.89 0.00 8.12
C LYS A 82 -9.38 -0.21 9.55
N THR A 83 -9.95 -1.19 10.25
CA THR A 83 -9.56 -1.52 11.63
C THR A 83 -8.79 -2.84 11.66
N ALA A 84 -7.49 -2.78 11.92
CA ALA A 84 -6.64 -3.94 12.12
C ALA A 84 -6.57 -4.32 13.60
N THR A 85 -6.81 -5.59 13.94
CA THR A 85 -6.77 -6.09 15.31
C THR A 85 -5.49 -6.90 15.52
N ILE A 86 -4.44 -6.25 16.01
CA ILE A 86 -3.09 -6.83 16.15
C ILE A 86 -2.87 -7.30 17.58
N PHE A 87 -2.47 -8.54 17.76
CA PHE A 87 -1.99 -9.04 19.04
C PHE A 87 -0.49 -8.83 19.16
N ARG A 88 -0.01 -8.49 20.36
CA ARG A 88 1.42 -8.38 20.64
C ARG A 88 1.67 -8.48 22.14
N ASN A 89 2.65 -9.30 22.53
CA ASN A 89 3.09 -9.47 23.92
C ASN A 89 1.94 -9.74 24.91
N GLY A 90 0.93 -10.53 24.51
CA GLY A 90 -0.22 -10.88 25.36
C GLY A 90 -1.40 -9.89 25.31
N THR A 91 -1.22 -8.72 24.71
CA THR A 91 -2.23 -7.65 24.58
C THR A 91 -2.80 -7.60 23.17
N CYS A 92 -4.11 -7.44 23.06
CA CYS A 92 -4.79 -7.11 21.80
C CYS A 92 -4.83 -5.58 21.62
N LYS A 93 -4.48 -5.08 20.43
CA LYS A 93 -4.52 -3.65 20.08
C LYS A 93 -5.22 -3.45 18.74
N GLN A 94 -6.25 -2.62 18.73
CA GLN A 94 -6.89 -2.18 17.50
C GLN A 94 -6.20 -0.93 16.95
N MET A 95 -6.06 -0.89 15.63
CA MET A 95 -5.52 0.25 14.89
C MET A 95 -6.47 0.59 13.75
N THR A 96 -7.15 1.73 13.85
CA THR A 96 -8.09 2.20 12.83
C THR A 96 -7.43 3.28 11.96
N SER A 97 -7.62 3.17 10.65
CA SER A 97 -7.21 4.17 9.66
C SER A 97 -8.39 4.51 8.77
N ARG A 98 -8.57 5.79 8.46
CA ARG A 98 -9.59 6.28 7.52
C ARG A 98 -9.00 6.39 6.12
N TYR A 99 -9.68 5.80 5.14
CA TYR A 99 -9.31 5.77 3.74
C TYR A 99 -10.34 6.58 2.95
N SER A 100 -9.91 7.70 2.37
CA SER A 100 -10.72 8.50 1.46
C SER A 100 -10.94 7.76 0.15
N LEU A 101 -12.17 7.80 -0.35
CA LEU A 101 -12.48 7.37 -1.71
C LEU A 101 -11.90 8.38 -2.72
N THR A 102 -11.60 7.91 -3.92
CA THR A 102 -11.12 8.76 -5.03
C THR A 102 -12.02 8.61 -6.24
N ASN A 103 -11.81 9.44 -7.28
CA ASN A 103 -12.53 9.33 -8.55
C ASN A 103 -12.17 8.07 -9.35
N THR A 104 -11.17 7.30 -8.93
CA THR A 104 -10.76 6.03 -9.55
C THR A 104 -11.25 4.88 -8.64
N PRO A 105 -12.19 4.04 -9.09
CA PRO A 105 -12.62 2.84 -8.35
C PRO A 105 -11.41 1.97 -7.97
N GLY A 106 -11.40 1.42 -6.75
CA GLY A 106 -10.30 0.60 -6.25
C GLY A 106 -9.04 1.39 -5.84
N ARG A 107 -8.97 2.71 -6.08
CA ARG A 107 -7.93 3.61 -5.55
C ARG A 107 -8.45 4.40 -4.35
N PHE A 108 -7.66 4.42 -3.29
CA PHE A 108 -7.95 5.07 -2.02
C PHE A 108 -6.75 5.86 -1.51
N PHE A 109 -7.01 6.92 -0.74
CA PHE A 109 -5.96 7.74 -0.13
C PHE A 109 -6.05 7.73 1.39
N HIS A 110 -4.92 7.70 2.10
CA HIS A 110 -4.88 8.00 3.53
C HIS A 110 -3.56 8.63 3.96
N HIS A 111 -3.62 9.49 4.98
CA HIS A 111 -2.45 10.04 5.65
C HIS A 111 -2.16 9.28 6.96
N VAL A 112 -0.90 8.88 7.17
CA VAL A 112 -0.45 8.16 8.37
C VAL A 112 0.28 9.12 9.30
N SER A 113 -0.48 9.85 10.13
CA SER A 113 0.03 10.94 10.99
C SER A 113 1.21 10.54 11.89
N ARG A 114 1.28 9.27 12.31
CA ARG A 114 2.41 8.75 13.11
C ARG A 114 3.75 8.80 12.38
N PHE A 115 3.73 8.64 11.06
CA PHE A 115 4.93 8.66 10.22
C PHE A 115 5.03 9.93 9.37
N GLY A 116 3.97 10.75 9.31
CA GLY A 116 3.91 11.91 8.42
C GLY A 116 3.99 11.49 6.96
N ALA A 117 3.33 10.38 6.60
CA ALA A 117 3.39 9.80 5.27
C ALA A 117 2.01 9.80 4.59
N ASP A 118 1.98 10.18 3.32
CA ASP A 118 0.82 10.08 2.45
C ASP A 118 0.86 8.74 1.72
N VAL A 119 -0.29 8.07 1.60
CA VAL A 119 -0.36 6.72 1.04
C VAL A 119 -1.54 6.57 0.08
N ASP A 120 -1.22 6.45 -1.20
CA ASP A 120 -2.13 5.93 -2.22
C ASP A 120 -2.18 4.39 -2.10
N SER A 121 -3.39 3.83 -2.15
CA SER A 121 -3.62 2.38 -2.08
C SER A 121 -4.52 1.95 -3.24
N PHE A 122 -4.10 0.91 -3.94
CA PHE A 122 -4.75 0.40 -5.15
C PHE A 122 -5.09 -1.07 -4.92
N VAL A 123 -6.36 -1.45 -5.06
CA VAL A 123 -6.75 -2.86 -5.14
C VAL A 123 -6.41 -3.33 -6.55
N VAL A 124 -5.35 -4.11 -6.69
CA VAL A 124 -4.79 -4.54 -7.99
C VAL A 124 -5.31 -5.90 -8.45
N GLY A 125 -5.97 -6.65 -7.56
CA GLY A 125 -6.73 -7.85 -7.94
C GLY A 125 -7.53 -8.39 -6.77
N THR A 126 -8.78 -8.79 -7.00
CA THR A 126 -9.63 -9.46 -5.99
C THR A 126 -10.77 -10.22 -6.64
N ASN A 127 -11.09 -11.40 -6.12
CA ASN A 127 -12.34 -12.12 -6.43
C ASN A 127 -13.45 -11.87 -5.38
N TYR A 128 -13.23 -10.95 -4.44
CA TYR A 128 -14.08 -10.56 -3.31
C TYR A 128 -14.38 -11.65 -2.26
N GLU A 129 -14.45 -12.92 -2.65
CA GLU A 129 -14.87 -14.04 -1.80
C GLU A 129 -13.72 -14.84 -1.17
N GLU A 130 -12.52 -14.79 -1.76
CA GLU A 130 -11.36 -15.54 -1.26
C GLU A 130 -10.18 -14.62 -0.94
N TYR A 131 -9.81 -13.72 -1.85
CA TYR A 131 -8.59 -12.92 -1.73
C TYR A 131 -8.73 -11.47 -2.21
N ALA A 132 -7.81 -10.62 -1.76
CA ALA A 132 -7.53 -9.33 -2.38
C ALA A 132 -6.04 -8.98 -2.25
N ALA A 133 -5.44 -8.52 -3.35
CA ALA A 133 -4.11 -7.94 -3.38
C ALA A 133 -4.21 -6.41 -3.43
N MET A 134 -3.46 -5.74 -2.56
CA MET A 134 -3.44 -4.27 -2.47
C MET A 134 -2.01 -3.75 -2.56
N LEU A 135 -1.72 -2.98 -3.61
CA LEU A 135 -0.51 -2.19 -3.78
C LEU A 135 -0.68 -0.88 -2.99
N GLN A 136 0.38 -0.42 -2.32
CA GLN A 136 0.40 0.89 -1.66
C GLN A 136 1.67 1.64 -2.02
N LEU A 137 1.51 2.87 -2.53
CA LEU A 137 2.60 3.81 -2.71
C LEU A 137 2.58 4.81 -1.56
N SER A 138 3.62 4.78 -0.74
CA SER A 138 3.79 5.67 0.42
C SER A 138 4.87 6.71 0.15
N ARG A 139 4.62 7.96 0.49
CA ARG A 139 5.60 9.07 0.46
C ARG A 139 5.71 9.70 1.84
N ASP A 140 6.91 9.69 2.43
CA ASP A 140 7.22 10.48 3.62
C ASP A 140 7.23 11.98 3.26
N GLN A 141 6.46 12.80 3.99
CA GLN A 141 6.31 14.23 3.68
C GLN A 141 7.52 15.07 4.10
N ARG A 142 8.43 14.54 4.91
CA ARG A 142 9.61 15.24 5.43
C ARG A 142 10.87 14.91 4.63
N SER A 143 11.10 13.64 4.32
CA SER A 143 12.25 13.20 3.52
C SER A 143 11.96 13.13 2.03
N GLY A 144 10.68 13.07 1.63
CA GLY A 144 10.26 12.78 0.26
C GLY A 144 10.43 11.31 -0.15
N GLU A 145 10.94 10.46 0.74
CA GLU A 145 11.24 9.04 0.49
C GLU A 145 9.98 8.29 0.07
N LYS A 146 10.05 7.58 -1.07
CA LYS A 146 8.99 6.72 -1.57
C LYS A 146 9.22 5.28 -1.10
N SER A 147 8.16 4.59 -0.70
CA SER A 147 8.19 3.13 -0.51
C SER A 147 6.93 2.48 -1.07
N THR A 148 7.10 1.26 -1.57
CA THR A 148 6.04 0.43 -2.15
C THR A 148 5.76 -0.71 -1.20
N ASN A 149 4.49 -0.98 -0.90
CA ASN A 149 4.05 -2.17 -0.19
C ASN A 149 3.10 -2.98 -1.07
N ILE A 150 3.17 -4.30 -1.02
CA ILE A 150 2.17 -5.17 -1.65
C ILE A 150 1.66 -6.13 -0.58
N LEU A 151 0.35 -6.12 -0.35
CA LEU A 151 -0.30 -6.80 0.77
C LEU A 151 -1.32 -7.80 0.23
N LEU A 152 -1.22 -9.06 0.66
CA LEU A 152 -2.22 -10.08 0.38
C LEU A 152 -3.21 -10.18 1.55
N TYR A 153 -4.49 -10.13 1.21
CA TYR A 153 -5.60 -10.38 2.10
C TYR A 153 -6.34 -11.65 1.69
N SER A 154 -6.84 -12.42 2.66
CA SER A 154 -7.78 -13.52 2.42
C SER A 154 -9.02 -13.40 3.31
N ARG A 155 -10.17 -13.93 2.89
CA ARG A 155 -11.37 -14.04 3.73
C ARG A 155 -11.22 -15.07 4.86
N THR A 156 -10.28 -16.02 4.73
CA THR A 156 -10.03 -17.04 5.75
C THR A 156 -8.58 -16.98 6.27
N MET A 157 -8.28 -17.78 7.30
CA MET A 157 -6.92 -17.92 7.83
C MET A 157 -6.09 -19.00 7.11
N ASN A 158 -6.69 -19.72 6.16
CA ASN A 158 -6.05 -20.77 5.38
C ASN A 158 -5.92 -20.28 3.93
N VAL A 159 -4.71 -20.37 3.37
CA VAL A 159 -4.38 -19.87 2.03
C VAL A 159 -3.79 -21.02 1.23
N THR A 160 -4.21 -21.18 -0.03
CA THR A 160 -3.67 -22.19 -0.93
C THR A 160 -2.25 -21.82 -1.37
N SER A 161 -1.44 -22.80 -1.79
CA SER A 161 -0.12 -22.51 -2.38
C SER A 161 -0.27 -21.71 -3.68
N ALA A 162 -1.22 -22.06 -4.53
CA ALA A 162 -1.49 -21.36 -5.79
C ALA A 162 -1.72 -19.85 -5.58
N LEU A 163 -2.53 -19.45 -4.61
CA LEU A 163 -2.76 -18.03 -4.29
C LEU A 163 -1.50 -17.32 -3.73
N LEU A 164 -0.57 -18.06 -3.13
CA LEU A 164 0.74 -17.52 -2.72
C LEU A 164 1.71 -17.41 -3.90
N ASP A 165 1.64 -18.33 -4.86
CA ASP A 165 2.43 -18.33 -6.10
C ASP A 165 1.97 -17.19 -7.04
N ASP A 166 0.65 -17.01 -7.22
CA ASP A 166 0.04 -15.87 -7.94
C ASP A 166 0.46 -14.53 -7.29
N PHE A 167 0.47 -14.47 -5.95
CA PHE A 167 0.95 -13.30 -5.22
C PHE A 167 2.46 -13.08 -5.39
N LYS A 168 3.26 -14.15 -5.53
CA LYS A 168 4.69 -14.04 -5.83
C LYS A 168 4.91 -13.43 -7.22
N GLN A 169 4.18 -13.90 -8.23
CA GLN A 169 4.23 -13.33 -9.58
C GLN A 169 3.86 -11.84 -9.57
N LEU A 170 2.74 -11.47 -8.94
CA LEU A 170 2.31 -10.06 -8.83
C LEU A 170 3.38 -9.18 -8.17
N VAL A 171 4.10 -9.70 -7.17
CA VAL A 171 5.18 -8.99 -6.48
C VAL A 171 6.38 -8.76 -7.41
N GLU A 172 6.72 -9.76 -8.24
CA GLU A 172 7.82 -9.71 -9.20
C GLU A 172 7.51 -8.81 -10.40
N GLU A 173 6.27 -8.78 -10.88
CA GLU A 173 5.77 -7.83 -11.88
C GLU A 173 5.93 -6.36 -11.45
N HIS A 174 5.89 -6.09 -10.14
CA HIS A 174 6.13 -4.77 -9.56
C HIS A 174 7.61 -4.51 -9.20
N GLY A 175 8.53 -5.34 -9.70
CA GLY A 175 9.98 -5.15 -9.54
C GLY A 175 10.53 -5.46 -8.15
N ILE A 176 9.77 -6.16 -7.31
CA ILE A 176 10.19 -6.57 -5.96
C ILE A 176 10.48 -8.08 -6.00
N SER A 177 11.59 -8.54 -5.43
CA SER A 177 11.91 -9.97 -5.38
C SER A 177 10.87 -10.72 -4.51
N GLY A 178 10.23 -11.73 -5.10
CA GLY A 178 9.25 -12.57 -4.41
C GLY A 178 9.82 -13.33 -3.21
N ASP A 179 11.13 -13.59 -3.18
CA ASP A 179 11.81 -14.23 -2.05
C ASP A 179 11.88 -13.34 -0.80
N THR A 180 11.53 -12.05 -0.92
CA THR A 180 11.41 -11.12 0.22
C THR A 180 10.02 -11.11 0.86
N ILE A 181 9.05 -11.85 0.31
CA ILE A 181 7.68 -11.93 0.85
C ILE A 181 7.68 -12.55 2.25
N ILE A 182 6.97 -11.91 3.19
CA ILE A 182 6.73 -12.44 4.53
C ILE A 182 5.31 -13.00 4.59
N ILE A 183 5.20 -14.33 4.65
CA ILE A 183 3.96 -15.06 4.90
C ILE A 183 3.67 -15.05 6.40
N ASN A 184 2.44 -14.66 6.75
CA ASN A 184 2.00 -14.48 8.12
C ASN A 184 1.47 -15.78 8.71
N GLN A 185 1.93 -16.08 9.91
CA GLN A 185 1.61 -17.28 10.66
C GLN A 185 0.27 -17.12 11.39
N ASN A 186 -0.61 -18.12 11.26
CA ASN A 186 -1.81 -18.25 12.06
C ASN A 186 -1.47 -18.83 13.44
N ASN A 187 -1.24 -17.96 14.42
CA ASN A 187 -0.89 -18.35 15.78
C ASN A 187 -2.10 -18.75 16.66
N GLY A 188 -3.28 -18.98 16.06
CA GLY A 188 -4.54 -19.27 16.77
C GLY A 188 -5.03 -18.11 17.65
N THR A 189 -4.61 -16.88 17.34
CA THR A 189 -4.78 -15.72 18.23
C THR A 189 -6.22 -15.22 18.30
N GLU A 190 -6.97 -15.27 17.20
CA GLU A 190 -8.39 -14.93 17.19
C GLU A 190 -9.21 -15.94 18.00
N GLU A 191 -8.92 -17.24 17.86
CA GLU A 191 -9.51 -18.32 18.66
C GLU A 191 -9.26 -18.10 20.17
N LYS A 192 -8.05 -17.66 20.54
CA LYS A 192 -7.69 -17.29 21.92
C LYS A 192 -8.45 -16.06 22.43
N ASN A 193 -8.69 -15.05 21.59
CA ASN A 193 -9.46 -13.86 21.96
C ASN A 193 -10.94 -14.20 22.17
N ARG A 194 -11.57 -14.94 21.24
CA ARG A 194 -12.96 -15.41 21.37
C ARG A 194 -13.18 -16.18 22.69
N ARG A 195 -12.25 -17.09 23.03
CA ARG A 195 -12.25 -17.85 24.31
C ARG A 195 -11.91 -17.05 25.57
N ARG A 196 -11.48 -15.79 25.43
CA ARG A 196 -11.31 -14.84 26.56
C ARG A 196 -12.56 -14.00 26.74
N GLU A 197 -13.11 -13.44 25.67
CA GLU A 197 -14.34 -12.64 25.71
C GLU A 197 -15.53 -13.46 26.23
N GLN A 198 -15.72 -14.69 25.72
CA GLN A 198 -16.74 -15.64 26.22
C GLN A 198 -16.59 -16.04 27.69
N ARG A 199 -15.43 -15.76 28.32
CA ARG A 199 -15.12 -16.13 29.71
C ARG A 199 -15.13 -14.92 30.67
N ILE A 200 -15.40 -13.73 30.12
CA ILE A 200 -15.55 -12.47 30.86
C ILE A 200 -17.03 -12.07 30.91
N TRP A 201 -17.82 -12.51 29.92
CA TRP A 201 -19.24 -12.16 29.75
C TRP A 201 -20.20 -13.36 29.82
N GLY A 202 -19.72 -14.51 30.32
CA GLY A 202 -20.50 -15.73 30.53
C GLY A 202 -20.05 -16.42 31.82
#